data_AF-A0A1D1YRS9-F1
#
_entry.id   AF-A0A1D1YRS9-F1
#
_cell.length_a   1.000
_cell.length_b   1.000
_cell.length_c   1.000
_cell.angle_alpha   90.00
_cell.angle_beta   90.00
_cell.angle_gamma   90.00
#
_symmetry.space_group_name_H-M   'P 1'
#
loop_
_entity.id
_entity.type
_entity.pdbx_description
1 polymer ?
#
loop_
_entity_poly.entity_id
_entity_poly.type
_entity_poly.pdbx_seq_one_letter_code
_entity_poly.pdbx_strand_id
1 'polypeptide(L)'
;FFQKKKKMVHTMRISTYDEFDGTINKIVQERKGKNIFVLLFGNESPDTGKSWCPDCVVADPFIRKHFEEAPADSLLVEVPVGTREEYKGKPDNPYRLHPRIQLNSIPTLIKWTENAETDKRLVEGECTRDNLLSAFFSA
;
A
#
# COMPACT_ATOMS: atom_id res chain seq x y z
N PHE A 1 -7.65 26.35 -24.24
CA PHE A 1 -6.76 25.70 -23.27
C PHE A 1 -7.61 24.99 -22.22
N PHE A 2 -7.84 23.68 -22.36
CA PHE A 2 -8.49 22.89 -21.32
C PHE A 2 -7.46 22.61 -20.23
N GLN A 3 -7.55 23.33 -19.12
CA GLN A 3 -6.78 23.03 -17.92
C GLN A 3 -7.32 21.70 -17.37
N LYS A 4 -6.62 20.58 -17.60
CA LYS A 4 -6.95 19.31 -16.95
C LYS A 4 -6.97 19.57 -15.45
N LYS A 5 -8.14 19.47 -14.81
CA LYS A 5 -8.22 19.50 -13.34
C LYS A 5 -7.29 18.40 -12.83
N LYS A 6 -6.28 18.78 -12.06
CA LYS A 6 -5.34 17.84 -11.45
C LYS A 6 -6.17 16.86 -10.61
N LYS A 7 -6.14 15.57 -10.95
CA LYS A 7 -6.79 14.55 -10.12
C LYS A 7 -6.15 14.63 -8.73
N MET A 8 -6.95 14.81 -7.70
CA MET A 8 -6.46 14.84 -6.32
C MET A 8 -6.52 13.41 -5.78
N VAL A 9 -5.36 12.88 -5.42
CA VAL A 9 -5.23 11.61 -4.70
C VAL A 9 -4.77 11.90 -3.28
N HIS A 10 -5.02 10.95 -2.38
CA HIS A 10 -4.78 11.13 -0.95
C HIS A 10 -3.86 10.02 -0.44
N THR A 11 -3.02 10.36 0.53
CA THR A 11 -2.19 9.40 1.24
C THR A 11 -2.44 9.54 2.73
N MET A 12 -2.48 8.41 3.43
CA MET A 12 -2.48 8.36 4.89
C MET A 12 -1.67 7.18 5.37
N ARG A 13 -1.28 7.21 6.65
CA ARG A 13 -0.46 6.17 7.25
C ARG A 13 -1.17 5.52 8.43
N ILE A 14 -1.08 4.20 8.53
CA ILE A 14 -1.42 3.44 9.74
C ILE A 14 -0.10 2.90 10.29
N SER A 15 0.34 3.42 11.44
CA SER A 15 1.71 3.18 11.93
C SER A 15 1.83 1.98 12.86
N THR A 16 0.71 1.46 13.38
CA THR A 16 0.69 0.34 14.33
C THR A 16 -0.27 -0.75 13.85
N TYR A 17 0.06 -1.99 14.18
CA TYR A 17 -0.79 -3.13 13.84
C TYR A 17 -2.14 -3.09 14.57
N ASP A 18 -2.14 -2.72 15.86
CA ASP A 18 -3.34 -2.72 16.70
C ASP A 18 -4.44 -1.76 16.18
N GLU A 19 -4.04 -0.69 15.49
CA GLU A 19 -4.96 0.28 14.88
C GLU A 19 -5.44 -0.14 13.48
N PHE A 20 -4.81 -1.15 12.87
CA PHE A 20 -5.01 -1.46 11.46
C PHE A 20 -6.46 -1.78 11.13
N ASP A 21 -7.05 -2.79 11.76
CA ASP A 21 -8.41 -3.22 11.45
C ASP A 21 -9.44 -2.13 11.75
N GLY A 22 -9.34 -1.47 12.90
CA GLY A 22 -10.25 -0.38 13.26
C GLY A 22 -10.19 0.77 12.24
N THR A 23 -8.99 1.16 11.84
CA THR A 23 -8.78 2.29 10.93
C THR A 23 -9.18 1.94 9.50
N ILE A 24 -8.75 0.78 8.98
CA ILE A 24 -9.06 0.40 7.60
C ILE A 24 -10.55 0.16 7.40
N ASN A 25 -11.25 -0.43 8.39
CA ASN A 25 -12.69 -0.61 8.31
C ASN A 25 -13.43 0.72 8.29
N LYS A 26 -13.00 1.69 9.12
CA LYS A 26 -13.54 3.05 9.10
C LYS A 26 -13.34 3.72 7.74
N ILE A 27 -12.13 3.61 7.17
CA ILE A 27 -11.82 4.16 5.83
C ILE A 27 -12.74 3.56 4.77
N VAL A 28 -12.95 2.24 4.76
CA VAL A 28 -13.83 1.57 3.81
C VAL A 28 -15.27 2.10 3.90
N GLN A 29 -15.78 2.34 5.12
CA GLN A 29 -17.11 2.89 5.31
C GLN A 29 -17.23 4.36 4.86
N GLU A 30 -16.26 5.20 5.24
CA GLU A 30 -16.28 6.64 4.92
C GLU A 30 -16.02 6.92 3.44
N ARG A 31 -15.31 6.03 2.76
CA ARG A 31 -14.91 6.18 1.34
C ARG A 31 -15.60 5.17 0.45
N LYS A 32 -16.84 4.81 0.78
CA LYS A 32 -17.64 3.85 0.01
C LYS A 32 -17.66 4.19 -1.48
N GLY A 33 -17.34 3.21 -2.33
CA GLY A 33 -17.26 3.38 -3.78
C GLY A 33 -16.03 4.16 -4.30
N LYS A 34 -15.08 4.52 -3.43
CA LYS A 34 -13.78 5.09 -3.82
C LYS A 34 -12.70 4.00 -3.81
N ASN A 35 -11.62 4.23 -4.54
CA ASN A 35 -10.49 3.30 -4.55
C ASN A 35 -9.61 3.48 -3.31
N ILE A 36 -9.34 2.38 -2.62
CA ILE A 36 -8.43 2.31 -1.48
C ILE A 36 -7.34 1.31 -1.85
N PHE A 37 -6.09 1.73 -1.68
CA PHE A 37 -4.90 0.91 -1.90
C PHE A 37 -4.12 0.83 -0.60
N VAL A 38 -3.66 -0.35 -0.21
CA VAL A 38 -2.85 -0.57 1.00
C VAL A 38 -1.45 -0.99 0.57
N LEU A 39 -0.44 -0.23 0.96
CA LEU A 39 0.97 -0.51 0.70
C LEU A 39 1.65 -0.99 1.97
N LEU A 40 2.03 -2.26 2.00
CA LEU A 40 2.86 -2.84 3.05
C LEU A 40 4.32 -2.80 2.65
N PHE A 41 5.16 -2.17 3.47
CA PHE A 41 6.57 -1.93 3.18
C PHE A 41 7.41 -1.86 4.46
N GLY A 42 8.73 -2.00 4.35
CA GLY A 42 9.64 -1.91 5.48
C GLY A 42 9.76 -0.47 5.99
N ASN A 43 9.79 -0.27 7.31
CA ASN A 43 9.94 1.06 7.90
C ASN A 43 11.11 1.84 7.33
N GLU A 44 10.92 3.15 7.26
CA GLU A 44 11.96 4.09 6.90
C GLU A 44 13.01 4.17 8.01
N SER A 45 14.29 4.16 7.62
CA SER A 45 15.39 4.47 8.51
C SER A 45 15.32 5.94 8.92
N PRO A 46 15.49 6.28 10.22
CA PRO A 46 15.53 7.66 10.68
C PRO A 46 16.58 8.53 9.99
N ASP A 47 17.71 7.94 9.58
CA ASP A 47 18.84 8.66 9.01
C ASP A 47 18.63 9.04 7.55
N THR A 48 17.93 8.19 6.79
CA THR A 48 17.80 8.35 5.33
C THR A 48 16.39 8.66 4.87
N GLY A 49 15.38 8.43 5.72
CA GLY A 49 13.97 8.48 5.35
C GLY A 49 13.57 7.40 4.33
N LYS A 50 14.44 6.43 4.04
CA LYS A 50 14.20 5.34 3.09
C LYS A 50 13.91 4.04 3.81
N SER A 51 13.07 3.20 3.22
CA SER A 51 12.81 1.84 3.72
C SER A 51 14.12 1.08 3.95
N TRP A 52 14.21 0.32 5.05
CA TRP A 52 15.31 -0.63 5.27
C TRP A 52 15.31 -1.78 4.24
N CYS A 53 14.21 -1.97 3.51
CA CYS A 53 14.05 -3.00 2.49
C CYS A 53 14.46 -2.45 1.10
N PRO A 54 15.51 -3.00 0.46
CA PRO A 54 15.96 -2.53 -0.85
C PRO A 54 14.87 -2.58 -1.93
N ASP A 55 14.05 -3.63 -1.97
CA ASP A 55 12.97 -3.77 -2.96
C ASP A 55 11.88 -2.70 -2.75
N CYS A 56 11.60 -2.33 -1.49
CA CYS A 56 10.69 -1.22 -1.19
C CYS A 56 11.26 0.12 -1.69
N VAL A 57 12.56 0.36 -1.53
CA VAL A 57 13.21 1.58 -2.03
C VAL A 57 13.15 1.66 -3.56
N VAL A 58 13.33 0.53 -4.25
CA VAL A 58 13.25 0.48 -5.71
C VAL A 58 11.81 0.67 -6.20
N ALA A 59 10.82 0.08 -5.54
CA ALA A 59 9.42 0.13 -5.96
C ALA A 59 8.73 1.48 -5.65
N ASP A 60 9.08 2.15 -4.55
CA ASP A 60 8.45 3.40 -4.10
C ASP A 60 8.26 4.45 -5.20
N PRO A 61 9.29 4.84 -5.99
CA PRO A 61 9.10 5.83 -7.06
C PRO A 61 8.14 5.36 -8.16
N PHE A 62 8.08 4.06 -8.48
CA PHE A 62 7.14 3.52 -9.47
C PHE A 62 5.72 3.56 -8.94
N ILE A 63 5.51 3.14 -7.69
CA ILE A 63 4.20 3.15 -7.04
C ILE A 63 3.66 4.58 -6.97
N ARG A 64 4.46 5.54 -6.45
CA ARG A 64 4.04 6.94 -6.30
C ARG A 64 3.69 7.58 -7.65
N LYS A 65 4.55 7.39 -8.66
CA LYS A 65 4.32 7.89 -10.02
C LYS A 65 2.96 7.44 -10.59
N HIS A 66 2.65 6.14 -10.50
CA HIS A 66 1.39 5.64 -11.06
C HIS A 66 0.18 5.93 -10.18
N PHE A 67 0.37 6.04 -8.86
CA PHE A 67 -0.71 6.43 -7.96
C PHE A 67 -1.21 7.85 -8.24
N GLU A 68 -0.34 8.77 -8.67
CA GLU A 68 -0.75 10.13 -9.10
C GLU A 68 -1.72 10.11 -10.30
N GLU A 69 -1.74 9.04 -11.08
CA GLU A 69 -2.62 8.88 -12.24
C GLU A 69 -3.96 8.19 -11.91
N ALA A 70 -4.07 7.62 -10.71
CA ALA A 70 -5.26 6.91 -10.22
C ALA A 70 -6.53 7.77 -10.31
N PRO A 71 -7.74 7.17 -10.29
CA PRO A 71 -8.99 7.91 -10.21
C PRO A 71 -8.99 8.97 -9.10
N ALA A 72 -9.68 10.08 -9.35
CA ALA A 72 -9.78 11.15 -8.36
C ALA A 72 -10.36 10.61 -7.04
N ASP A 73 -9.89 11.17 -5.94
CA ASP A 73 -10.20 10.77 -4.56
C ASP A 73 -9.74 9.34 -4.19
N SER A 74 -8.82 8.74 -4.94
CA SER A 74 -8.17 7.49 -4.52
C SER A 74 -7.33 7.70 -3.26
N LEU A 75 -7.23 6.67 -2.43
CA LEU A 75 -6.43 6.67 -1.20
C LEU A 75 -5.32 5.63 -1.27
N LEU A 76 -4.10 6.04 -0.93
CA LEU A 76 -3.01 5.15 -0.58
C LEU A 76 -2.84 5.12 0.95
N VAL A 77 -2.99 3.95 1.53
CA VAL A 77 -2.77 3.67 2.96
C VAL A 77 -1.39 3.04 3.09
N GLU A 78 -0.45 3.79 3.64
CA GLU A 78 0.91 3.35 3.91
C GLU A 78 0.96 2.60 5.25
N VAL A 79 1.43 1.35 5.21
CA VAL A 79 1.46 0.42 6.35
C VAL A 79 2.88 -0.10 6.55
N PRO A 80 3.71 0.60 7.33
CA PRO A 80 4.98 0.07 7.83
C PRO A 80 4.79 -1.29 8.51
N VAL A 81 5.59 -2.29 8.13
CA VAL A 81 5.52 -3.64 8.72
C VAL A 81 6.38 -3.82 9.98
N GLY A 82 7.07 -2.76 10.40
CA GLY A 82 8.05 -2.76 11.48
C GLY A 82 9.49 -2.58 10.98
N THR A 83 10.40 -2.57 11.95
CA THR A 83 11.84 -2.65 11.74
C THR A 83 12.23 -3.94 10.99
N ARG A 84 13.48 -4.00 10.51
CA ARG A 84 13.98 -5.19 9.82
C ARG A 84 13.94 -6.40 10.73
N GLU A 85 14.26 -6.21 12.01
CA GLU A 85 14.34 -7.24 13.04
C GLU A 85 12.97 -7.82 13.40
N GLU A 86 11.91 -7.01 13.30
CA GLU A 86 10.52 -7.40 13.55
C GLU A 86 9.87 -8.13 12.35
N TYR A 87 10.47 -8.05 11.16
CA TYR A 87 9.89 -8.63 9.93
C TYR A 87 10.74 -9.75 9.32
N LYS A 88 12.05 -9.54 9.14
CA LYS A 88 12.90 -10.46 8.36
C LYS A 88 13.11 -11.75 9.14
N GLY A 89 12.62 -12.86 8.59
CA GLY A 89 12.72 -14.17 9.22
C GLY A 89 11.80 -14.34 10.44
N LYS A 90 10.83 -13.43 10.63
CA LYS A 90 9.84 -13.49 11.71
C LYS A 90 8.51 -14.03 11.17
N PRO A 91 8.22 -15.33 11.31
CA PRO A 91 6.95 -15.90 10.84
C PRO A 91 5.75 -15.41 11.65
N ASP A 92 5.99 -14.94 12.87
CA ASP A 92 5.04 -14.40 13.83
C ASP A 92 4.77 -12.90 13.66
N ASN A 93 5.37 -12.24 12.67
CA ASN A 93 5.03 -10.86 12.35
C ASN A 93 3.52 -10.75 12.10
N PRO A 94 2.82 -9.79 12.72
CA PRO A 94 1.37 -9.82 12.80
C PRO A 94 0.69 -9.66 11.43
N TYR A 95 1.31 -8.96 10.48
CA TYR A 95 0.79 -8.87 9.11
C TYR A 95 0.92 -10.18 8.32
N ARG A 96 1.86 -11.07 8.68
CA ARG A 96 1.94 -12.43 8.10
C ARG A 96 0.80 -13.32 8.58
N LEU A 97 0.39 -13.15 9.83
CA LEU A 97 -0.68 -13.94 10.45
C LEU A 97 -2.07 -13.33 10.27
N HIS A 98 -2.15 -12.05 9.88
CA HIS A 98 -3.41 -11.35 9.70
C HIS A 98 -4.33 -12.07 8.70
N PRO A 99 -5.58 -12.39 9.08
CA PRO A 99 -6.42 -13.35 8.35
C PRO A 99 -6.72 -12.91 6.91
N ARG A 100 -6.81 -11.60 6.67
CA ARG A 100 -7.01 -11.02 5.33
C ARG A 100 -5.70 -10.70 4.60
N ILE A 101 -4.63 -10.35 5.31
CA ILE A 101 -3.40 -9.88 4.66
C ILE A 101 -2.49 -11.05 4.34
N GLN A 102 -2.23 -11.96 5.27
CA GLN A 102 -1.38 -13.14 5.04
C GLN A 102 -0.08 -12.77 4.29
N LEU A 103 0.64 -11.78 4.82
CA LEU A 103 1.75 -11.14 4.11
C LEU A 103 2.90 -12.12 3.86
N ASN A 104 3.24 -12.35 2.58
CA ASN A 104 4.35 -13.24 2.22
C ASN A 104 5.67 -12.47 2.06
N SER A 105 5.63 -11.32 1.41
CA SER A 105 6.80 -10.50 1.12
C SER A 105 6.46 -9.01 1.05
N ILE A 106 7.49 -8.15 1.03
CA ILE A 106 7.36 -6.70 0.88
C ILE A 106 8.26 -6.23 -0.28
N PRO A 107 7.88 -5.17 -1.01
CA PRO A 107 6.61 -4.45 -0.89
C PRO A 107 5.42 -5.30 -1.36
N THR A 108 4.26 -5.15 -0.72
CA THR A 108 2.98 -5.69 -1.21
C THR A 108 1.99 -4.55 -1.31
N LEU A 109 1.43 -4.36 -2.51
CA LEU A 109 0.39 -3.37 -2.79
C LEU A 109 -0.95 -4.10 -3.00
N ILE A 110 -1.97 -3.73 -2.22
CA ILE A 110 -3.29 -4.37 -2.24
C ILE A 110 -4.33 -3.34 -2.68
N LYS A 111 -5.20 -3.67 -3.65
CA LYS A 111 -6.43 -2.93 -3.89
C LYS A 111 -7.46 -3.43 -2.89
N TRP A 112 -7.74 -2.62 -1.87
CA TRP A 112 -8.54 -2.99 -0.71
C TRP A 112 -10.02 -2.72 -0.97
N THR A 113 -10.82 -3.77 -1.04
CA THR A 113 -12.23 -3.69 -1.39
C THR A 113 -13.13 -3.95 -0.17
N GLU A 114 -14.46 -3.85 -0.34
CA GLU A 114 -15.40 -4.24 0.72
C GLU A 114 -15.37 -5.75 1.01
N ASN A 115 -15.06 -6.59 0.00
CA ASN A 115 -14.95 -8.04 0.14
C ASN A 115 -13.50 -8.50 -0.11
N ALA A 116 -12.85 -8.99 0.95
CA ALA A 116 -11.50 -9.55 0.92
C ALA A 116 -11.21 -10.51 -0.25
N GLU A 117 -12.20 -11.29 -0.68
CA GLU A 117 -12.06 -12.27 -1.78
C GLU A 117 -11.81 -11.61 -3.14
N THR A 118 -12.15 -10.33 -3.28
CA THR A 118 -12.00 -9.56 -4.52
C THR A 118 -10.80 -8.61 -4.50
N ASP A 119 -10.02 -8.64 -3.42
CA ASP A 119 -8.77 -7.88 -3.32
C ASP A 119 -7.77 -8.36 -4.38
N LYS A 120 -7.17 -7.40 -5.08
CA LYS A 120 -6.06 -7.67 -6.02
C LYS A 120 -4.75 -7.23 -5.39
N ARG A 121 -3.64 -7.86 -5.80
CA ARG A 121 -2.32 -7.60 -5.22
C ARG A 121 -1.23 -7.51 -6.28
N LEU A 122 -0.23 -6.68 -6.02
CA LEU A 122 1.08 -6.73 -6.63
C LEU A 122 2.11 -6.99 -5.53
N VAL A 123 3.05 -7.88 -5.79
CA VAL A 123 4.03 -8.35 -4.80
C VAL A 123 5.46 -8.18 -5.34
N GLU A 124 6.35 -7.64 -4.52
CA GLU A 124 7.80 -7.50 -4.78
C GLU A 124 8.10 -6.87 -6.15
N GLY A 125 8.65 -7.65 -7.08
CA GLY A 125 9.02 -7.18 -8.42
C GLY A 125 7.84 -6.67 -9.23
N GLU A 126 6.62 -7.13 -8.97
CA GLU A 126 5.42 -6.61 -9.64
C GLU A 126 5.18 -5.13 -9.34
N CYS A 127 5.60 -4.66 -8.16
CA CYS A 127 5.52 -3.26 -7.73
C CYS A 127 6.53 -2.34 -8.46
N THR A 128 7.28 -2.85 -9.44
CA THR A 128 8.19 -2.08 -10.29
C THR A 128 7.79 -2.10 -11.77
N ARG A 129 6.75 -2.87 -12.14
CA ARG A 129 6.36 -3.05 -13.54
C ARG A 129 5.34 -1.99 -13.93
N ASP A 130 5.73 -1.01 -14.76
CA ASP A 130 4.86 0.10 -15.19
C ASP A 130 3.50 -0.39 -15.72
N ASN A 131 3.49 -1.46 -16.54
CA ASN A 131 2.26 -1.99 -17.11
C ASN A 131 1.30 -2.58 -16.06
N LEU A 132 1.84 -3.21 -15.01
CA LEU A 132 1.03 -3.76 -13.93
C LEU A 132 0.50 -2.62 -13.04
N LEU A 133 1.35 -1.67 -12.65
CA LEU A 133 0.95 -0.54 -11.82
C LEU A 133 -0.08 0.36 -12.51
N SER A 134 0.12 0.65 -13.80
CA SER A 134 -0.84 1.41 -14.60
C SER A 134 -2.20 0.72 -14.62
N ALA A 135 -2.26 -0.59 -14.90
CA ALA A 135 -3.51 -1.35 -14.87
C ALA A 135 -4.13 -1.41 -13.46
N PHE A 136 -3.29 -1.56 -12.44
CA PHE A 136 -3.71 -1.72 -11.04
C PHE A 136 -4.37 -0.46 -10.47
N PHE A 137 -3.80 0.71 -10.79
CA PHE A 137 -4.33 2.00 -10.34
C PHE A 137 -5.44 2.56 -11.24
N SER A 138 -5.57 2.10 -12.49
CA SER A 138 -6.61 2.57 -13.42
C SER A 138 -7.95 1.85 -13.27
N ALA A 139 -7.97 0.64 -12.70
CA ALA A 139 -9.17 -0.14 -12.42
C ALA A 139 -9.94 0.40 -11.23
#